data_AF-A4IBY8-F1
#
_entry.id   AF-A4IBY8-F1
#
_cell.length_a   1.000
_cell.length_b   1.000
_cell.length_c   1.000
_cell.angle_alpha   90.00
_cell.angle_beta   90.00
_cell.angle_gamma   90.00
#
_symmetry.space_group_name_H-M   'P 1'
#
loop_
_entity.id
_entity.type
_entity.pdbx_description
1 polymer ?
#
loop_
_entity_poly.entity_id
_entity_poly.type
_entity_poly.pdbx_seq_one_letter_code
_entity_poly.pdbx_strand_id
1 'polypeptide(L)'
;MSTKEDTPASLASAVDTPASLLDAKASALLEEFDTFFSQGKNTDRLRNFIEENDDTLALVASESEVNTNTEGSLRLYQLFQRYVALIEDIIEEFVATTEKSDESMLRFLASAIQEEWRSPSTAYRCVCTSYIAASMDYKDFLEFAEDLYSVTHYRMHVREEDSSEEEDGEEIVDNVGGGGGYGSDDPSLN
;
A
#
# COMPACT_ATOMS: atom_id res chain seq x y z
N MET A 1 -10.45 36.91 -30.14
CA MET A 1 -9.81 36.70 -28.82
C MET A 1 -10.21 35.31 -28.36
N SER A 2 -9.32 34.33 -28.47
CA SER A 2 -9.47 32.99 -27.88
C SER A 2 -8.20 32.74 -27.09
N THR A 3 -8.33 32.72 -25.77
CA THR A 3 -7.31 32.25 -24.84
C THR A 3 -7.17 30.75 -25.05
N LYS A 4 -6.00 30.31 -25.53
CA LYS A 4 -5.58 28.92 -25.37
C LYS A 4 -5.36 28.72 -23.87
N GLU A 5 -6.20 27.93 -23.23
CA GLU A 5 -5.87 27.30 -21.96
C GLU A 5 -4.76 26.29 -22.24
N ASP A 6 -3.56 26.57 -21.73
CA ASP A 6 -2.48 25.61 -21.70
C ASP A 6 -2.90 24.46 -20.79
N THR A 7 -3.17 23.31 -21.39
CA THR A 7 -3.51 22.08 -20.67
C THR A 7 -2.23 21.56 -20.00
N PRO A 8 -2.24 21.29 -18.68
CA PRO A 8 -1.07 20.73 -18.01
C PRO A 8 -0.70 19.38 -18.61
N ALA A 9 0.59 19.15 -18.85
CA ALA A 9 1.11 17.90 -19.37
C ALA A 9 1.06 16.83 -18.26
N SER A 10 0.26 15.78 -18.46
CA SER A 10 0.12 14.68 -17.48
C SER A 10 1.16 13.57 -17.73
N LEU A 11 1.73 13.00 -16.66
CA LEU A 11 2.71 11.91 -16.72
C LEU A 11 2.18 10.68 -17.48
N ALA A 12 0.87 10.40 -17.40
CA ALA A 12 0.27 9.25 -18.07
C ALA A 12 0.44 9.30 -19.59
N SER A 13 0.57 10.50 -20.18
CA SER A 13 0.73 10.69 -21.63
C SER A 13 2.16 10.49 -22.15
N ALA A 14 3.14 10.38 -21.26
CA ALA A 14 4.56 10.46 -21.58
C ALA A 14 5.22 9.14 -22.04
N VAL A 15 4.48 8.04 -22.05
CA VAL A 15 5.01 6.68 -22.12
C VAL A 15 5.18 6.24 -23.59
N ASP A 16 6.25 6.65 -24.28
CA ASP A 16 6.67 6.05 -25.57
C ASP A 16 8.05 6.57 -26.07
N THR A 17 9.20 6.14 -25.50
CA THR A 17 10.54 6.33 -26.13
C THR A 17 11.62 5.34 -25.61
N PRO A 18 12.48 4.70 -26.46
CA PRO A 18 13.53 3.75 -26.04
C PRO A 18 14.87 4.40 -25.57
N ALA A 19 15.60 3.69 -24.69
CA ALA A 19 16.20 4.24 -23.45
C ALA A 19 17.75 4.40 -23.29
N SER A 20 18.64 4.08 -24.24
CA SER A 20 20.03 3.72 -23.82
C SER A 20 21.02 4.85 -23.38
N LEU A 21 20.74 6.14 -23.62
CA LEU A 21 21.59 7.27 -23.15
C LEU A 21 20.81 8.24 -22.26
N LEU A 22 19.48 8.10 -22.30
CA LEU A 22 18.54 8.83 -21.46
C LEU A 22 18.61 8.33 -20.01
N ASP A 23 18.99 7.07 -19.81
CA ASP A 23 19.02 6.39 -18.52
C ASP A 23 19.77 7.17 -17.42
N ALA A 24 21.02 7.59 -17.64
CA ALA A 24 21.78 8.28 -16.59
C ALA A 24 21.17 9.64 -16.18
N LYS A 25 20.61 10.40 -17.13
CA LYS A 25 19.95 11.69 -16.83
C LYS A 25 18.59 11.46 -16.17
N ALA A 26 17.85 10.47 -16.64
CA ALA A 26 16.54 10.13 -16.11
C ALA A 26 16.66 9.56 -14.68
N SER A 27 17.69 8.74 -14.42
CA SER A 27 18.03 8.27 -13.08
C SER A 27 18.43 9.41 -12.14
N ALA A 28 19.30 10.34 -12.58
CA ALA A 28 19.66 11.49 -11.76
C ALA A 28 18.46 12.38 -11.44
N LEU A 29 17.56 12.58 -12.42
CA LEU A 29 16.32 13.31 -12.23
C LEU A 29 15.39 12.59 -11.23
N LEU A 30 15.30 11.26 -11.30
CA LEU A 30 14.52 10.46 -10.35
C LEU A 30 15.09 10.57 -8.93
N GLU A 31 16.42 10.57 -8.76
CA GLU A 31 17.07 10.77 -7.45
C GLU A 31 16.83 12.17 -6.89
N GLU A 32 16.87 13.20 -7.74
CA GLU A 32 16.51 14.58 -7.37
C GLU A 32 15.03 14.67 -6.96
N PHE A 33 14.14 14.04 -7.72
CA PHE A 33 12.72 13.97 -7.40
C PHE A 33 12.47 13.22 -6.09
N ASP A 34 13.12 12.07 -5.88
CA ASP A 34 12.99 11.27 -4.66
C ASP A 34 13.42 12.05 -3.41
N THR A 35 14.49 12.85 -3.53
CA THR A 35 14.94 13.76 -2.48
C THR A 35 13.90 14.85 -2.18
N PHE A 36 13.28 15.41 -3.22
CA PHE A 36 12.20 16.38 -3.06
C PHE A 36 10.94 15.75 -2.44
N PHE A 37 10.55 14.58 -2.93
CA PHE A 37 9.38 13.83 -2.49
C PHE A 37 9.51 13.40 -1.02
N SER A 38 10.73 13.05 -0.59
CA SER A 38 11.04 12.66 0.79
C SER A 38 11.04 13.82 1.80
N GLN A 39 10.78 15.06 1.36
CA GLN A 39 10.59 16.18 2.28
C GLN A 39 9.34 15.97 3.13
N GLY A 40 9.44 16.25 4.43
CA GLY A 40 8.36 16.02 5.40
C GLY A 40 6.99 16.54 4.96
N LYS A 41 6.94 17.71 4.31
CA LYS A 41 5.70 18.29 3.78
C LYS A 41 4.96 17.37 2.79
N ASN A 42 5.69 16.66 1.93
CA ASN A 42 5.13 15.84 0.85
C ASN A 42 4.72 14.48 1.40
N THR A 43 5.57 13.89 2.26
CA THR A 43 5.25 12.65 2.96
C THR A 43 4.06 12.82 3.93
N ASP A 44 3.93 13.99 4.58
CA ASP A 44 2.80 14.31 5.45
C ASP A 44 1.50 14.42 4.65
N ARG A 45 1.53 15.03 3.46
CA ARG A 45 0.36 15.11 2.56
C ARG A 45 -0.14 13.71 2.17
N LEU A 46 0.77 12.80 1.82
CA LEU A 46 0.43 11.41 1.50
C LEU A 46 -0.11 10.66 2.71
N ARG A 47 0.53 10.80 3.88
CA ARG A 47 0.03 10.20 5.12
C ARG A 47 -1.39 10.67 5.43
N ASN A 48 -1.64 11.97 5.38
CA ASN A 48 -2.96 12.53 5.64
C ASN A 48 -3.99 12.03 4.62
N PHE A 49 -3.62 11.93 3.33
CA PHE A 49 -4.49 11.35 2.31
C PHE A 49 -4.87 9.90 2.63
N ILE A 50 -3.90 9.09 3.07
CA ILE A 50 -4.15 7.69 3.44
C ILE A 50 -5.08 7.62 4.65
N GLU A 51 -4.78 8.37 5.71
CA GLU A 51 -5.58 8.42 6.95
C GLU A 51 -7.02 8.89 6.69
N GLU A 52 -7.22 9.91 5.86
CA GLU A 52 -8.55 10.45 5.52
C GLU A 52 -9.40 9.50 4.68
N ASN A 53 -8.78 8.52 4.01
CA ASN A 53 -9.46 7.62 3.08
C ASN A 53 -9.35 6.14 3.49
N ASP A 54 -8.98 5.86 4.74
CA ASP A 54 -8.79 4.51 5.28
C ASP A 54 -10.01 3.61 5.05
N ASP A 55 -11.22 4.12 5.33
CA ASP A 55 -12.48 3.39 5.09
C ASP A 55 -12.68 2.99 3.62
N THR A 56 -12.19 3.81 2.68
CA THR A 56 -12.28 3.52 1.24
C THR A 56 -11.17 2.57 0.80
N LEU A 57 -9.96 2.72 1.36
CA LEU A 57 -8.87 1.78 1.16
C LEU A 57 -9.26 0.38 1.64
N ALA A 58 -9.97 0.25 2.76
CA ALA A 58 -10.46 -1.03 3.27
C ALA A 58 -11.35 -1.81 2.28
N LEU A 59 -11.96 -1.13 1.29
CA LEU A 59 -12.76 -1.80 0.27
C LEU A 59 -11.92 -2.75 -0.60
N VAL A 60 -10.62 -2.49 -0.80
CA VAL A 60 -9.74 -3.37 -1.58
C VAL A 60 -9.63 -4.77 -0.96
N ALA A 61 -9.73 -4.88 0.37
CA ALA A 61 -9.73 -6.18 1.06
C ALA A 61 -11.04 -6.96 0.87
N SER A 62 -12.12 -6.29 0.45
CA SER A 62 -13.44 -6.90 0.26
C SER A 62 -13.78 -7.17 -1.21
N GLU A 63 -13.21 -6.40 -2.13
CA GLU A 63 -13.43 -6.51 -3.57
C GLU A 63 -12.38 -7.47 -4.17
N SER A 64 -12.68 -8.77 -4.21
CA SER A 64 -11.74 -9.80 -4.68
C SER A 64 -11.45 -9.77 -6.18
N GLU A 65 -12.23 -9.00 -6.95
CA GLU A 65 -12.07 -8.86 -8.39
C GLU A 65 -12.32 -7.41 -8.79
N VAL A 66 -11.55 -6.89 -9.76
CA VAL A 66 -11.75 -5.55 -10.34
C VAL A 66 -13.08 -5.52 -11.10
N ASN A 67 -14.18 -5.33 -10.37
CA ASN A 67 -15.53 -5.31 -10.93
C ASN A 67 -16.04 -3.87 -10.99
N THR A 68 -15.97 -3.25 -12.16
CA THR A 68 -16.42 -1.86 -12.39
C THR A 68 -17.92 -1.60 -12.14
N ASN A 69 -18.69 -2.60 -11.72
CA ASN A 69 -20.13 -2.51 -11.53
C ASN A 69 -20.57 -2.49 -10.06
N THR A 70 -19.63 -2.52 -9.11
CA THR A 70 -19.96 -2.38 -7.68
C THR A 70 -19.85 -0.94 -7.22
N GLU A 71 -20.63 -0.57 -6.20
CA GLU A 71 -20.49 0.72 -5.54
C GLU A 71 -19.08 0.89 -4.95
N GLY A 72 -18.50 -0.19 -4.42
CA GLY A 72 -17.13 -0.20 -3.88
C GLY A 72 -16.10 0.16 -4.94
N SER A 73 -16.18 -0.47 -6.12
CA SER A 73 -15.27 -0.16 -7.24
C SER A 73 -15.42 1.27 -7.77
N LEU A 74 -16.63 1.84 -7.75
CA LEU A 74 -16.80 3.25 -8.12
C LEU A 74 -16.12 4.19 -7.10
N ARG A 75 -16.24 3.89 -5.80
CA ARG A 75 -15.56 4.65 -4.74
C ARG A 75 -14.03 4.52 -4.83
N LEU A 76 -13.52 3.32 -5.11
CA LEU A 76 -12.09 3.08 -5.33
C LEU A 76 -11.57 3.85 -6.55
N TYR A 77 -12.33 3.91 -7.64
CA TYR A 77 -11.95 4.70 -8.82
C TYR A 77 -11.96 6.22 -8.53
N GLN A 78 -12.93 6.72 -7.75
CA GLN A 78 -12.92 8.11 -7.31
C GLN A 78 -11.72 8.41 -6.40
N LEU A 79 -11.35 7.47 -5.53
CA LEU A 79 -10.15 7.58 -4.70
C LEU A 79 -8.89 7.63 -5.55
N PHE A 80 -8.77 6.77 -6.57
CA PHE A 80 -7.69 6.80 -7.54
C PHE A 80 -7.57 8.17 -8.21
N GLN A 81 -8.67 8.76 -8.70
CA GLN A 81 -8.62 10.10 -9.31
C GLN A 81 -8.10 11.18 -8.35
N ARG A 82 -8.49 11.12 -7.08
CA ARG A 82 -7.96 12.04 -6.05
C ARG A 82 -6.50 11.79 -5.74
N TYR A 83 -6.07 10.53 -5.76
CA TYR A 83 -4.67 10.14 -5.58
C TYR A 83 -3.79 10.64 -6.74
N VAL A 84 -4.25 10.48 -7.99
CA VAL A 84 -3.58 11.03 -9.17
C VAL A 84 -3.40 12.54 -9.04
N ALA A 85 -4.46 13.27 -8.70
CA ALA A 85 -4.37 14.72 -8.50
C ALA A 85 -3.39 15.12 -7.38
N LEU A 86 -3.32 14.35 -6.29
CA LEU A 86 -2.35 14.57 -5.22
C LEU A 86 -0.91 14.42 -5.71
N ILE A 87 -0.63 13.36 -6.48
CA ILE A 87 0.71 13.08 -7.02
C ILE A 87 1.09 14.11 -8.08
N GLU A 88 0.17 14.47 -8.99
CA GLU A 88 0.38 15.52 -9.99
C GLU A 88 0.72 16.86 -9.32
N ASP A 89 0.04 17.26 -8.26
CA ASP A 89 0.36 18.50 -7.53
C ASP A 89 1.76 18.47 -6.90
N ILE A 90 2.21 17.32 -6.35
CA ILE A 90 3.59 17.18 -5.84
C ILE A 90 4.61 17.31 -6.97
N ILE A 91 4.32 16.75 -8.15
CA ILE A 91 5.18 16.84 -9.33
C ILE A 91 5.21 18.27 -9.86
N GLU A 92 4.09 18.97 -9.91
CA GLU A 92 4.01 20.37 -10.32
C GLU A 92 4.83 21.27 -9.39
N GLU A 93 4.76 21.05 -8.07
CA GLU A 93 5.62 21.74 -7.11
C GLU A 93 7.10 21.46 -7.38
N PHE A 94 7.47 20.21 -7.65
CA PHE A 94 8.86 19.86 -7.99
C PHE A 94 9.32 20.59 -9.25
N VAL A 95 8.53 20.52 -10.33
CA VAL A 95 8.83 21.19 -11.59
C VAL A 95 9.01 22.69 -11.39
N ALA A 96 8.18 23.32 -10.54
CA ALA A 96 8.29 24.73 -10.18
C ALA A 96 9.58 25.09 -9.43
N THR A 97 10.22 24.13 -8.74
CA THR A 97 11.55 24.35 -8.13
C THR A 97 12.70 24.24 -9.13
N THR A 98 12.47 23.64 -10.30
CA THR A 98 13.49 23.49 -11.33
C THR A 98 13.46 24.65 -12.31
N GLU A 99 14.63 25.19 -12.66
CA GLU A 99 14.74 26.23 -13.70
C GLU A 99 14.43 25.69 -15.13
N LYS A 100 14.20 24.38 -15.26
CA LYS A 100 14.15 23.64 -16.53
C LYS A 100 12.83 22.91 -16.73
N SER A 101 11.71 23.56 -16.42
CA SER A 101 10.39 23.04 -16.78
C SER A 101 10.29 22.92 -18.30
N ASP A 102 10.51 21.70 -18.79
CA ASP A 102 10.30 21.30 -20.17
C ASP A 102 9.49 20.01 -20.14
N GLU A 103 8.58 19.84 -21.09
CA GLU A 103 7.75 18.64 -21.26
C GLU A 103 8.62 17.37 -21.32
N SER A 104 9.85 17.51 -21.82
CA SER A 104 10.86 16.46 -21.82
C SER A 104 11.22 15.94 -20.43
N MET A 105 11.24 16.79 -19.40
CA MET A 105 11.55 16.42 -18.01
C MET A 105 10.52 15.43 -17.46
N LEU A 106 9.23 15.74 -17.61
CA LEU A 106 8.15 14.86 -17.18
C LEU A 106 8.21 13.52 -17.92
N ARG A 107 8.54 13.53 -19.22
CA ARG A 107 8.74 12.28 -19.98
C ARG A 107 9.93 11.45 -19.49
N PHE A 108 11.04 12.10 -19.14
CA PHE A 108 12.19 11.41 -18.56
C PHE A 108 11.88 10.83 -17.18
N LEU A 109 11.15 11.58 -16.33
CA LEU A 109 10.74 11.11 -15.02
C LEU A 109 9.80 9.91 -15.13
N ALA A 110 8.75 9.99 -15.96
CA ALA A 110 7.83 8.87 -16.22
C ALA A 110 8.57 7.62 -16.73
N SER A 111 9.51 7.80 -17.67
CA SER A 111 10.29 6.70 -18.22
C SER A 111 11.18 6.05 -17.15
N ALA A 112 11.86 6.85 -16.32
CA ALA A 112 12.70 6.35 -15.23
C ALA A 112 11.89 5.57 -14.19
N ILE A 113 10.72 6.08 -13.80
CA ILE A 113 9.83 5.42 -12.83
C ILE A 113 9.35 4.08 -13.38
N GLN A 114 8.93 4.02 -14.64
CA GLN A 114 8.49 2.77 -15.24
C GLN A 114 9.62 1.76 -15.42
N GLU A 115 10.82 2.22 -15.77
CA GLU A 115 12.00 1.36 -15.85
C GLU A 115 12.37 0.80 -14.48
N GLU A 116 12.34 1.64 -13.44
CA GLU A 116 12.62 1.21 -12.06
C GLU A 116 11.54 0.24 -11.55
N TRP A 117 10.26 0.58 -11.71
CA TRP A 117 9.11 -0.23 -11.27
C TRP A 117 9.08 -1.62 -11.91
N ARG A 118 9.43 -1.72 -13.20
CA ARG A 118 9.45 -3.01 -13.93
C ARG A 118 10.69 -3.85 -13.65
N SER A 119 11.70 -3.31 -12.99
CA SER A 119 12.98 -3.99 -12.74
C SER A 119 12.99 -4.62 -11.34
N PRO A 120 12.98 -5.96 -11.22
CA PRO A 120 13.00 -6.62 -9.91
C PRO A 120 14.23 -6.29 -9.06
N SER A 121 15.33 -5.85 -9.69
CA SER A 121 16.57 -5.48 -9.02
C SER A 121 16.59 -4.03 -8.50
N THR A 122 15.70 -3.16 -8.97
CA THR A 122 15.74 -1.73 -8.64
C THR A 122 14.41 -1.15 -8.19
N ALA A 123 13.31 -1.91 -8.21
CA ALA A 123 11.94 -1.46 -7.92
C ALA A 123 11.74 -0.71 -6.59
N TYR A 124 12.71 -0.78 -5.67
CA TYR A 124 12.66 -0.14 -4.35
C TYR A 124 13.84 0.78 -4.08
N ARG A 125 14.55 1.24 -5.12
CA ARG A 125 15.69 2.14 -4.95
C ARG A 125 15.24 3.54 -4.51
N CYS A 126 14.21 4.09 -5.15
CA CYS A 126 13.60 5.35 -4.75
C CYS A 126 12.28 5.10 -4.01
N VAL A 127 12.07 5.80 -2.91
CA VAL A 127 10.85 5.67 -2.08
C VAL A 127 9.64 6.13 -2.86
N CYS A 128 9.79 7.18 -3.68
CA CYS A 128 8.69 7.76 -4.45
C CYS A 128 8.15 6.85 -5.56
N THR A 129 8.92 5.86 -6.03
CA THR A 129 8.61 5.09 -7.25
C THR A 129 7.29 4.36 -7.18
N SER A 130 7.00 3.65 -6.09
CA SER A 130 5.72 2.95 -5.93
C SER A 130 4.54 3.92 -5.87
N TYR A 131 4.69 5.04 -5.19
CA TYR A 131 3.65 6.07 -5.11
C TYR A 131 3.33 6.68 -6.48
N ILE A 132 4.35 6.98 -7.28
CA ILE A 132 4.11 7.57 -8.60
C ILE A 132 3.61 6.51 -9.57
N ALA A 133 4.16 5.29 -9.57
CA ALA A 133 3.68 4.20 -10.42
C ALA A 133 2.18 3.92 -10.18
N ALA A 134 1.75 3.89 -8.92
CA ALA A 134 0.34 3.75 -8.54
C ALA A 134 -0.56 4.89 -9.06
N SER A 135 -0.01 6.05 -9.42
CA SER A 135 -0.80 7.14 -10.03
C SER A 135 -0.94 7.00 -11.56
N MET A 136 -0.14 6.14 -12.21
CA MET A 136 -0.10 6.04 -13.66
C MET A 136 -1.13 5.05 -14.22
N ASP A 137 -1.50 4.03 -13.46
CA ASP A 137 -2.44 2.97 -13.89
C ASP A 137 -3.35 2.55 -12.73
N TYR A 138 -4.64 2.36 -13.02
CA TYR A 138 -5.62 2.00 -11.99
C TYR A 138 -5.39 0.60 -11.41
N LYS A 139 -4.84 -0.34 -12.18
CA LYS A 139 -4.50 -1.68 -11.67
C LYS A 139 -3.32 -1.59 -10.70
N ASP A 140 -2.29 -0.83 -11.06
CA ASP A 140 -1.14 -0.59 -10.18
C ASP A 140 -1.56 0.14 -8.89
N PHE A 141 -2.53 1.06 -8.98
CA PHE A 141 -3.15 1.69 -7.82
C PHE A 141 -3.81 0.67 -6.88
N LEU A 142 -4.60 -0.26 -7.42
CA LEU A 142 -5.30 -1.26 -6.61
C LEU A 142 -4.32 -2.19 -5.90
N GLU A 143 -3.27 -2.65 -6.60
CA GLU A 143 -2.19 -3.45 -6.02
C GLU A 143 -1.49 -2.68 -4.90
N PHE A 144 -1.13 -1.41 -5.14
CA PHE A 144 -0.53 -0.53 -4.13
C PHE A 144 -1.44 -0.32 -2.91
N ALA A 145 -2.74 -0.11 -3.13
CA ALA A 145 -3.72 0.09 -2.06
C ALA A 145 -3.91 -1.19 -1.22
N GLU A 146 -3.91 -2.36 -1.85
CA GLU A 146 -3.96 -3.66 -1.17
C GLU A 146 -2.71 -3.89 -0.31
N ASP A 147 -1.53 -3.62 -0.85
CA ASP A 147 -0.26 -3.71 -0.11
C ASP A 147 -0.25 -2.74 1.08
N LEU A 148 -0.65 -1.49 0.86
CA LEU A 148 -0.71 -0.46 1.89
C LEU A 148 -1.68 -0.84 3.01
N TYR A 149 -2.88 -1.27 2.65
CA TYR A 149 -3.89 -1.71 3.61
C TYR A 149 -3.38 -2.93 4.40
N SER A 150 -2.79 -3.90 3.72
CA SER A 150 -2.23 -5.10 4.34
C SER A 150 -1.12 -4.77 5.33
N VAL A 151 -0.20 -3.84 5.01
CA VAL A 151 0.91 -3.44 5.89
C VAL A 151 0.40 -2.67 7.12
N THR A 152 -0.62 -1.82 6.95
CA THR A 152 -1.17 -0.98 8.03
C THR A 152 -2.13 -1.74 8.93
N HIS A 153 -2.83 -2.74 8.39
CA HIS A 153 -3.88 -3.50 9.08
C HIS A 153 -3.51 -4.96 9.31
N TYR A 154 -2.22 -5.32 9.16
CA TYR A 154 -1.75 -6.67 9.44
C TYR A 154 -2.08 -7.07 10.87
N ARG A 155 -3.21 -7.77 11.05
CA ARG A 155 -3.46 -8.54 12.25
C ARG A 155 -2.61 -9.77 12.11
N MET A 156 -1.48 -9.78 12.82
CA MET A 156 -0.81 -11.03 13.13
C MET A 156 -1.87 -11.89 13.81
N HIS A 157 -2.42 -12.87 13.09
CA HIS A 157 -3.14 -13.97 13.70
C HIS A 157 -2.09 -14.69 14.55
N VAL A 158 -1.85 -14.15 15.74
CA VAL A 158 -1.52 -14.98 16.89
C VAL A 158 -2.71 -15.92 16.92
N ARG A 159 -2.47 -17.13 16.42
CA ARG A 159 -3.27 -18.30 16.75
C ARG A 159 -3.36 -18.24 18.26
N GLU A 160 -4.45 -17.67 18.79
CA GLU A 160 -4.95 -18.10 20.07
C GLU A 160 -5.07 -19.61 19.85
N GLU A 161 -4.09 -20.33 20.38
CA GLU A 161 -4.22 -21.76 20.54
C GLU A 161 -5.59 -21.92 21.17
N ASP A 162 -6.51 -22.51 20.41
CA ASP A 162 -7.69 -23.17 20.94
C ASP A 162 -7.18 -24.00 22.13
N SER A 163 -7.17 -23.41 23.33
CA SER A 163 -7.37 -24.19 24.53
C SER A 163 -8.84 -24.52 24.50
N SER A 164 -9.17 -25.48 23.64
CA SER A 164 -10.21 -26.45 23.94
C SER A 164 -9.79 -27.10 25.26
N GLU A 165 -10.09 -26.43 26.37
CA GLU A 165 -10.36 -27.13 27.61
C GLU A 165 -11.60 -27.96 27.29
N GLU A 166 -11.32 -29.21 26.97
CA GLU A 166 -12.31 -30.26 26.78
C GLU A 166 -13.31 -30.16 27.92
N GLU A 167 -14.55 -29.85 27.55
CA GLU A 167 -15.73 -29.95 28.36
C GLU A 167 -15.95 -31.45 28.62
N ASP A 168 -15.14 -32.04 29.50
CA ASP A 168 -15.27 -33.41 29.95
C ASP A 168 -16.39 -33.47 31.00
N GLY A 169 -17.60 -33.29 30.49
CA GLY A 169 -18.85 -33.55 31.21
C GLY A 169 -19.00 -35.06 31.39
N GLU A 170 -18.23 -35.64 32.31
CA GLU A 170 -18.39 -37.04 32.70
C GLU A 170 -19.75 -37.25 33.38
N GLU A 171 -20.61 -37.90 32.61
CA GLU A 171 -21.90 -38.49 32.97
C GLU A 171 -21.75 -39.43 34.17
N ILE A 172 -22.33 -39.03 35.30
CA ILE A 172 -22.44 -39.85 36.50
C ILE A 172 -23.45 -40.99 36.23
N VAL A 173 -22.94 -42.19 35.96
CA VAL A 173 -23.70 -43.43 36.05
C VAL A 173 -22.95 -44.46 36.88
N ASP A 174 -23.60 -44.82 37.99
CA ASP A 174 -23.28 -45.88 38.95
C ASP A 174 -22.73 -47.16 38.30
N ASN A 175 -21.80 -47.83 38.99
CA ASN A 175 -22.06 -49.16 39.62
C ASN A 175 -20.79 -50.03 39.76
N VAL A 176 -20.39 -50.24 41.03
CA VAL A 176 -19.82 -51.48 41.61
C VAL A 176 -18.43 -51.98 41.16
N GLY A 177 -17.49 -51.92 42.12
CA GLY A 177 -16.90 -53.16 42.64
C GLY A 177 -15.37 -53.31 42.67
N GLY A 178 -14.77 -53.03 43.83
CA GLY A 178 -13.55 -53.68 44.35
C GLY A 178 -12.20 -53.14 43.83
N GLY A 179 -11.16 -52.97 44.63
CA GLY A 179 -10.94 -53.26 46.04
C GLY A 179 -9.43 -53.12 46.36
N GLY A 180 -9.11 -52.67 47.58
CA GLY A 180 -7.80 -52.78 48.25
C GLY A 180 -6.68 -51.88 47.71
N GLY A 181 -5.89 -51.16 48.51
CA GLY A 181 -5.67 -51.16 49.95
C GLY A 181 -4.20 -50.79 50.23
N TYR A 182 -3.95 -50.23 51.42
CA TYR A 182 -2.66 -49.97 52.10
C TYR A 182 -1.86 -48.74 51.60
N GLY A 183 -1.41 -47.79 52.43
CA GLY A 183 -1.42 -47.61 53.90
C GLY A 183 -0.69 -46.28 54.20
N SER A 184 -1.16 -45.51 55.20
CA SER A 184 -0.49 -45.29 56.51
C SER A 184 0.76 -44.37 56.46
N ASP A 185 0.97 -43.32 57.25
CA ASP A 185 0.33 -42.75 58.44
C ASP A 185 0.76 -41.26 58.59
N ASP A 186 -0.13 -40.44 59.19
CA ASP A 186 -0.02 -39.30 60.15
C ASP A 186 1.39 -38.76 60.57
N PRO A 187 1.60 -37.53 61.17
CA PRO A 187 0.68 -36.89 62.13
C PRO A 187 0.62 -35.35 62.28
N SER A 188 -0.40 -34.95 63.05
CA SER A 188 -0.42 -33.88 64.07
C SER A 188 -1.08 -32.52 63.73
N LEU A 189 -2.32 -32.38 64.20
CA LEU A 189 -2.78 -31.17 64.88
C LEU A 189 -3.40 -31.59 66.22
N ASN A 190 -2.79 -31.07 67.28
CA ASN A 190 -3.32 -30.91 68.62
C ASN A 190 -3.62 -29.42 68.80
#